data_AF-A0A1V4PHC0-F1
#
_entry.id   AF-A0A1V4PHC0-F1
#
_cell.length_a   1.000
_cell.length_b   1.000
_cell.length_c   1.000
_cell.angle_alpha   90.00
_cell.angle_beta   90.00
_cell.angle_gamma   90.00
#
_symmetry.space_group_name_H-M   'P 1'
#
loop_
_entity.id
_entity.type
_entity.pdbx_description
1 polymer ?
#
loop_
_entity_poly.entity_id
_entity_poly.type
_entity_poly.pdbx_seq_one_letter_code
_entity_poly.pdbx_strand_id
1 'polypeptide(L)' 'SDRAFRLSLTDRSQANRWIEAKSLRHFYASKLIRAGESVAVVQARLGHASPMVTLGTYTHLWEDAADTTRAAVDGLF' A
#
# COMPACT_ATOMS: atom_id res chain seq x y z
N SER A 1 -18.91 -18.47 -33.24
CA SER A 1 -19.24 -17.28 -32.42
C SER A 1 -18.96 -17.43 -30.92
N ASP A 2 -18.71 -18.63 -30.39
CA ASP A 2 -18.47 -18.88 -28.94
C ASP A 2 -17.06 -18.53 -28.40
N ARG A 3 -16.03 -18.51 -29.25
CA ARG A 3 -14.63 -18.35 -28.79
C ARG A 3 -14.33 -16.92 -28.30
N ALA A 4 -14.97 -15.91 -28.89
CA ALA A 4 -14.79 -14.50 -28.50
C ALA A 4 -15.43 -14.20 -27.13
N PHE A 5 -16.54 -14.87 -26.78
CA PHE A 5 -17.23 -14.68 -25.50
C PHE A 5 -16.40 -15.22 -24.32
N ARG A 6 -15.77 -16.39 -24.46
CA ARG A 6 -14.90 -16.99 -23.44
C ARG A 6 -13.59 -16.22 -23.18
N LEU A 7 -13.04 -15.55 -24.20
CA LEU A 7 -11.85 -14.72 -24.04
C LEU A 7 -12.12 -13.46 -23.21
N SER A 8 -13.32 -12.87 -23.33
CA SER A 8 -13.77 -11.68 -22.58
C SER A 8 -13.94 -11.91 -21.08
N LEU A 9 -14.52 -13.05 -20.68
CA LEU A 9 -14.74 -13.37 -19.25
C LEU A 9 -13.42 -13.64 -18.50
N THR A 10 -12.42 -14.19 -19.19
CA THR A 10 -11.09 -14.45 -18.62
C THR A 10 -10.29 -13.16 -18.43
N ASP A 11 -10.40 -12.22 -19.38
CA ASP A 11 -9.75 -10.92 -19.28
C ASP A 11 -10.32 -10.10 -18.10
N ARG A 12 -11.65 -10.08 -17.96
CA ARG A 12 -12.32 -9.40 -16.85
C ARG A 12 -12.04 -10.04 -15.49
N SER A 13 -11.97 -11.37 -15.41
CA SER A 13 -11.61 -12.05 -14.16
C SER A 13 -10.16 -11.80 -13.76
N GLN A 14 -9.24 -11.77 -14.72
CA GLN A 14 -7.85 -11.37 -14.48
C GLN A 14 -7.77 -9.92 -14.00
N ALA A 15 -8.45 -8.98 -14.67
CA ALA A 15 -8.49 -7.57 -14.27
C ALA A 15 -9.04 -7.39 -12.84
N ASN A 16 -10.09 -8.12 -12.46
CA ASN A 16 -10.60 -8.10 -11.09
C ASN A 16 -9.56 -8.59 -10.07
N ARG A 17 -8.86 -9.69 -10.37
CA ARG A 17 -7.77 -10.18 -9.51
C ARG A 17 -6.64 -9.16 -9.35
N TRP A 18 -6.33 -8.41 -10.39
CA TRP A 18 -5.35 -7.31 -10.32
C TRP A 18 -5.82 -6.19 -9.39
N ILE A 19 -7.09 -5.78 -9.49
CA ILE A 19 -7.70 -4.78 -8.61
C ILE A 19 -7.71 -5.24 -7.15
N GLU A 20 -8.06 -6.50 -6.91
CA GLU A 20 -8.08 -7.10 -5.58
C GLU A 20 -6.68 -7.17 -4.97
N ALA A 21 -5.69 -7.68 -5.72
CA ALA A 21 -4.30 -7.74 -5.25
C ALA A 21 -3.75 -6.35 -4.91
N LYS A 22 -4.09 -5.34 -5.73
CA LYS A 22 -3.73 -3.94 -5.45
C LYS A 22 -4.43 -3.42 -4.19
N SER A 23 -5.72 -3.69 -4.04
CA SER A 23 -6.51 -3.26 -2.88
C SER A 23 -5.99 -3.86 -1.58
N LEU A 24 -5.63 -5.16 -1.58
CA LEU A 24 -5.03 -5.84 -0.43
C LEU A 24 -3.67 -5.23 -0.07
N ARG A 25 -2.81 -4.98 -1.08
CA ARG A 25 -1.51 -4.32 -0.88
C ARG A 25 -1.67 -2.93 -0.28
N HIS A 26 -2.63 -2.14 -0.79
CA HIS A 26 -2.93 -0.82 -0.23
C HIS A 26 -3.41 -0.90 1.21
N PHE A 27 -4.35 -1.80 1.52
CA PHE A 27 -4.85 -1.98 2.88
C PHE A 27 -3.73 -2.35 3.86
N TYR A 28 -2.87 -3.30 3.48
CA TYR A 28 -1.75 -3.74 4.30
C TYR A 28 -0.73 -2.62 4.54
N ALA A 29 -0.36 -1.89 3.48
CA ALA A 29 0.53 -0.73 3.61
C ALA A 29 -0.03 0.32 4.58
N SER A 30 -1.31 0.69 4.42
CA SER A 30 -1.97 1.68 5.30
C SER A 30 -1.97 1.25 6.77
N LYS A 31 -2.13 -0.05 7.05
CA LYS A 31 -2.08 -0.55 8.43
C LYS A 31 -0.69 -0.45 9.05
N LEU A 32 0.35 -0.82 8.31
CA LEU A 32 1.73 -0.72 8.80
C LEU A 32 2.11 0.74 9.08
N ILE A 33 1.78 1.65 8.16
CA ILE A 33 2.12 3.07 8.28
C ILE A 33 1.41 3.70 9.49
N ARG A 34 0.11 3.42 9.66
CA ARG A 34 -0.66 3.91 10.82
C ARG A 34 -0.20 3.30 12.15
N ALA A 35 0.46 2.15 12.13
CA ALA A 35 1.10 1.57 13.31
C ALA A 35 2.44 2.24 13.66
N GLY A 36 2.87 3.25 12.90
CA GLY A 36 4.13 3.97 13.12
C GLY A 36 5.36 3.26 12.55
N GLU A 37 5.18 2.28 11.67
CA GLU A 37 6.31 1.57 11.08
C GLU A 37 7.16 2.48 10.17
N SER A 38 8.47 2.24 10.19
CA SER A 38 9.40 2.98 9.33
C SER A 38 9.21 2.62 7.85
N VAL A 39 9.56 3.56 6.96
CA VAL A 39 9.50 3.37 5.50
C VAL A 39 10.27 2.12 5.06
N ALA A 40 11.43 1.84 5.65
CA ALA A 40 12.25 0.68 5.34
C ALA A 40 11.53 -0.64 5.67
N VAL A 41 10.87 -0.69 6.82
CA VAL A 41 10.11 -1.87 7.24
C VAL A 41 8.89 -2.10 6.35
N VAL A 42 8.17 -1.03 5.99
CA VAL A 42 7.04 -1.10 5.05
C VAL A 42 7.53 -1.56 3.66
N GLN A 43 8.65 -1.02 3.17
CA GLN A 43 9.26 -1.41 1.90
C GLN A 43 9.60 -2.91 1.86
N ALA A 44 10.27 -3.41 2.91
CA ALA A 44 10.64 -4.82 3.01
C ALA A 44 9.38 -5.73 3.05
N ARG A 45 8.36 -5.36 3.83
CA ARG A 45 7.12 -6.14 3.97
C ARG A 45 6.27 -6.15 2.69
N LEU A 46 6.35 -5.11 1.87
CA LEU A 46 5.69 -5.06 0.57
C LEU A 46 6.53 -5.68 -0.57
N GLY A 47 7.80 -5.99 -0.32
CA GLY A 47 8.72 -6.50 -1.33
C GLY A 47 9.05 -5.47 -2.42
N HIS A 48 9.00 -4.18 -2.09
CA HIS A 48 9.38 -3.15 -3.05
C HIS A 48 10.90 -3.12 -3.22
N ALA A 49 11.37 -2.91 -4.45
CA ALA A 49 12.80 -2.87 -4.77
C ALA A 49 13.55 -1.69 -4.13
N SER A 50 12.84 -0.62 -3.74
CA SER A 50 13.43 0.57 -3.12
C SER A 50 12.42 1.29 -2.23
N PRO A 51 12.88 1.96 -1.15
CA PRO A 51 12.03 2.84 -0.33
C PRO A 51 11.32 3.93 -1.14
N MET A 52 11.91 4.38 -2.24
CA MET A 52 11.31 5.40 -3.12
C MET A 52 9.99 4.93 -3.73
N VAL A 53 9.85 3.64 -4.04
CA VAL A 53 8.60 3.06 -4.55
C VAL A 53 7.50 3.14 -3.50
N THR A 54 7.85 2.85 -2.25
CA THR A 54 6.93 2.97 -1.11
C THR A 54 6.53 4.42 -0.89
N LEU A 55 7.48 5.34 -0.84
CA LEU A 55 7.22 6.76 -0.62
C LEU A 55 6.37 7.37 -1.74
N GLY A 56 6.73 7.12 -3.01
CA GLY A 56 5.96 7.64 -4.15
C GLY A 56 4.49 7.21 -4.15
N THR A 57 4.17 6.08 -3.51
CA THR A 57 2.79 5.57 -3.44
C THR A 57 2.07 6.00 -2.16
N TYR A 58 2.77 6.04 -1.02
CA TYR A 58 2.14 6.10 0.32
C TYR A 58 2.58 7.29 1.17
N THR A 59 3.41 8.21 0.67
CA THR A 59 3.92 9.36 1.46
C THR A 59 2.81 10.15 2.16
N HIS A 60 1.65 10.33 1.50
CA HIS A 60 0.49 11.02 2.04
C HIS A 60 -0.05 10.39 3.35
N LEU A 61 0.22 9.11 3.60
CA LEU A 61 -0.20 8.44 4.83
C LEU A 61 0.72 8.73 6.03
N TRP A 62 1.94 9.23 5.79
CA TRP A 62 2.85 9.69 6.85
C TRP A 62 2.67 11.18 7.17
N GLU A 63 2.11 11.98 6.27
CA GLU A 63 1.79 13.40 6.54
C GLU A 63 0.74 13.52 7.66
N ASP A 64 -0.26 12.63 7.66
CA ASP A 64 -1.21 12.48 8.79
C ASP A 64 -0.52 12.04 10.10
N ALA A 65 0.69 11.47 10.02
CA ALA A 65 1.45 11.05 11.19
C ALA A 65 2.31 12.19 11.79
N ALA A 66 2.35 13.38 11.19
CA ALA A 66 3.10 14.51 11.75
C ALA A 66 2.65 14.87 13.18
N ASP A 67 1.36 14.67 13.50
CA ASP A 67 0.81 14.83 14.86
C ASP A 67 1.48 13.89 15.88
N THR A 68 1.95 12.72 15.46
CA THR A 68 2.67 11.78 16.35
C THR A 68 4.05 12.29 16.74
N THR A 69 4.70 13.11 15.92
CA THR A 69 6.04 13.64 16.24
C THR A 69 5.95 14.65 17.38
N ARG A 70 4.91 15.49 17.36
CA ARG A 70 4.66 16.44 18.46
C ARG A 70 4.38 15.70 19.76
N ALA A 71 3.46 14.74 19.75
CA ALA A 71 3.16 13.93 20.92
C ALA A 71 4.37 13.13 21.45
N ALA A 72 5.22 12.63 20.55
CA ALA A 72 6.45 11.93 20.93
C ALA A 72 7.45 12.86 21.62
N VAL A 73 7.61 14.09 21.14
CA VAL A 73 8.49 15.09 21.75
C VAL A 73 7.92 15.62 23.07
N ASP A 74 6.61 15.84 23.15
CA ASP A 74 5.94 16.26 24.39
C ASP A 74 6.09 15.21 25.50
N GLY A 75 6.27 13.93 25.18
CA GLY A 75 6.52 12.87 26.15
C GLY A 75 7.98 12.72 26.61
N LEU A 76 8.92 13.48 26.05
CA LEU A 76 10.34 13.43 26.42
C LEU A 76 10.71 14.40 27.57
N PHE A 77 9.84 15.36 27.87
CA PHE A 77 10.05 16.40 28.89
C PHE A 77 8.88 16.42 29.89
#